data_AF-A0A356F518-F1
#
_entry.id   AF-A0A356F518-F1
#
_cell.length_a   1.000
_cell.length_b   1.000
_cell.length_c   1.000
_cell.angle_alpha   90.00
_cell.angle_beta   90.00
_cell.angle_gamma   90.00
#
_symmetry.space_group_name_H-M   'P 1'
#
loop_
_entity.id
_entity.type
_entity.pdbx_description
1 polymer ?
#
loop_
_entity_poly.entity_id
_entity_poly.type
_entity_poly.pdbx_seq_one_letter_code
_entity_poly.pdbx_strand_id
1 'polypeptide(L)'
;MREEILKAVAQPPKFLFAPMVPAIINLGIQFPMLFMGIGVADVNPLFFITSIVGAHVALVFAGIKEPHLSTMLQAYGRSNKISQNLYAVQGNKFEP
;
A
#
# COMPACT_ATOMS: atom_id res chain seq x y z
N MET A 1 -12.59 13.72 -8.62
CA MET A 1 -11.16 14.11 -8.74
C MET A 1 -10.46 14.35 -7.40
N ARG A 2 -10.71 15.43 -6.64
CA ARG A 2 -9.97 15.68 -5.37
C ARG A 2 -10.17 14.55 -4.35
N GLU A 3 -11.39 14.04 -4.19
CA GLU A 3 -11.68 12.90 -3.30
C GLU A 3 -10.99 11.60 -3.72
N GLU A 4 -10.98 11.28 -5.01
CA GLU A 4 -10.34 10.07 -5.54
C GLU A 4 -8.82 10.09 -5.31
N ILE A 5 -8.19 11.25 -5.50
CA ILE A 5 -6.76 11.44 -5.23
C ILE A 5 -6.48 11.27 -3.73
N LEU A 6 -7.28 11.89 -2.86
CA LEU A 6 -7.12 11.75 -1.41
C LEU A 6 -7.33 10.30 -0.94
N LYS A 7 -8.27 9.57 -1.55
CA LYS A 7 -8.53 8.16 -1.25
C LYS A 7 -7.40 7.25 -1.72
N ALA A 8 -6.83 7.49 -2.91
CA ALA A 8 -5.68 6.73 -3.42
C ALA A 8 -4.40 6.98 -2.60
N VAL A 9 -4.20 8.21 -2.11
CA VAL A 9 -3.08 8.54 -1.22
C VAL A 9 -3.30 7.97 0.19
N ALA A 10 -4.54 7.96 0.68
CA ALA A 10 -4.87 7.41 2.00
C ALA A 10 -4.88 5.88 2.02
N GLN A 11 -5.20 5.23 0.91
CA GLN A 11 -5.29 3.78 0.80
C GLN A 11 -4.36 3.31 -0.33
N PRO A 12 -3.06 3.15 -0.05
CA PRO A 12 -2.13 2.62 -1.03
C PRO A 12 -2.62 1.25 -1.53
N PRO A 13 -2.42 0.94 -2.82
CA PRO A 13 -2.92 -0.29 -3.42
C PRO A 13 -2.31 -1.51 -2.74
N LYS A 14 -3.16 -2.48 -2.38
CA LYS A 14 -2.77 -3.71 -1.70
C LYS A 14 -3.14 -4.93 -2.54
N PHE A 15 -2.29 -5.94 -2.48
CA PHE A 15 -2.55 -7.25 -3.06
C PHE A 15 -2.51 -8.28 -1.93
N LEU A 16 -3.64 -8.93 -1.65
CA LEU A 16 -3.78 -9.88 -0.54
C LEU A 16 -3.18 -9.35 0.78
N PHE A 17 -3.59 -8.13 1.17
CA PHE A 17 -3.16 -7.42 2.38
C PHE A 17 -1.69 -6.94 2.42
N ALA A 18 -0.86 -7.32 1.45
CA ALA A 18 0.52 -6.84 1.32
C ALA A 18 0.59 -5.61 0.37
N PRO A 19 1.66 -4.79 0.44
CA PRO A 19 1.90 -3.73 -0.53
C PRO A 19 1.96 -4.31 -1.95
N MET A 20 1.19 -3.74 -2.88
CA MET A 20 0.90 -4.38 -4.17
C MET A 20 2.17 -4.70 -4.98
N VAL A 21 3.07 -3.74 -5.16
CA VAL A 21 4.26 -3.90 -6.02
C VAL A 21 5.16 -5.04 -5.55
N PRO A 22 5.66 -5.08 -4.29
CA PRO A 22 6.51 -6.18 -3.86
C PRO A 22 5.77 -7.52 -3.79
N ALA A 23 4.46 -7.53 -3.52
CA ALA A 23 3.67 -8.77 -3.53
C ALA A 23 3.56 -9.36 -4.95
N ILE A 24 3.32 -8.52 -5.96
CA ILE A 24 3.28 -8.95 -7.37
C ILE A 24 4.65 -9.45 -7.81
N ILE A 25 5.73 -8.76 -7.46
CA ILE A 25 7.10 -9.21 -7.78
C ILE A 25 7.40 -10.56 -7.13
N ASN A 26 7.03 -10.74 -5.86
CA ASN A 26 7.21 -11.99 -5.13
C ASN A 26 6.53 -13.16 -5.86
N LEU A 27 5.25 -12.99 -6.22
CA LEU A 27 4.51 -14.03 -6.94
C LEU A 27 5.02 -14.22 -8.37
N GLY A 28 5.32 -13.14 -9.08
CA GLY A 28 5.81 -13.15 -10.46
C GLY A 28 7.14 -13.86 -10.61
N ILE A 29 7.97 -13.93 -9.57
CA ILE A 29 9.24 -14.69 -9.57
C ILE A 29 9.03 -16.11 -9.02
N GLN A 30 8.34 -16.26 -7.89
CA GLN A 30 8.23 -17.56 -7.23
C GLN A 30 7.32 -18.55 -7.98
N PHE A 31 6.28 -18.10 -8.68
CA PHE A 31 5.46 -19.01 -9.48
C PHE A 31 6.21 -19.62 -10.68
N PRO A 32 6.92 -18.85 -11.53
CA PRO A 32 7.76 -19.46 -12.56
C PRO A 32 8.82 -20.40 -12.00
N MET A 33 9.47 -20.02 -10.89
CA MET A 33 10.46 -20.87 -10.22
C MET A 33 9.85 -22.19 -9.71
N LEU A 34 8.64 -22.16 -9.15
CA LEU A 34 7.89 -23.36 -8.77
C LEU A 34 7.68 -24.29 -9.97
N PHE A 35 7.16 -23.76 -11.09
CA PHE A 35 6.88 -24.57 -12.27
C PHE A 35 8.16 -25.14 -12.90
N MET A 36 9.24 -24.36 -12.97
CA MET A 36 10.53 -24.85 -13.46
C MET A 36 11.15 -25.87 -12.50
N GLY A 37 11.06 -25.64 -11.19
CA GLY A 37 11.60 -26.54 -10.17
C GLY A 37 10.94 -27.92 -10.17
N ILE A 38 9.61 -27.97 -10.32
CA ILE A 38 8.86 -29.24 -10.44
C ILE A 38 9.13 -29.87 -11.81
N GLY A 39 9.02 -29.09 -12.90
CA GLY A 39 9.05 -29.63 -14.26
C GLY A 39 10.42 -30.05 -14.76
N VAL A 40 11.51 -29.48 -14.25
CA VAL A 40 12.87 -29.74 -14.72
C VAL A 40 13.71 -30.50 -13.69
N ALA A 41 13.50 -30.24 -12.39
CA ALA A 41 14.39 -30.70 -11.33
C ALA A 41 13.70 -31.63 -10.30
N ASP A 42 12.44 -31.99 -10.51
CA ASP A 42 11.63 -32.84 -9.62
C ASP A 42 11.69 -32.41 -8.14
N VAL A 43 11.76 -31.09 -7.92
CA VAL A 43 11.85 -30.51 -6.58
C VAL A 43 10.50 -30.59 -5.90
N ASN A 44 10.49 -30.96 -4.62
CA ASN A 44 9.26 -31.02 -3.83
C ASN A 44 8.57 -29.64 -3.80
N PRO A 45 7.31 -29.54 -4.27
CA PRO A 45 6.59 -28.26 -4.37
C PRO A 45 6.36 -27.58 -3.01
N LEU A 46 6.40 -28.32 -1.90
CA LEU A 46 6.21 -27.76 -0.57
C LEU A 46 7.28 -26.70 -0.21
N PHE A 47 8.51 -26.83 -0.72
CA PHE A 47 9.56 -25.84 -0.48
C PHE A 47 9.19 -24.46 -1.05
N PHE A 48 8.65 -24.44 -2.27
CA PHE A 48 8.20 -23.21 -2.91
C PHE A 48 6.91 -22.67 -2.28
N ILE A 49 5.96 -23.54 -1.93
CA ILE A 49 4.72 -23.09 -1.27
C ILE A 49 5.04 -22.43 0.07
N THR A 50 5.92 -23.04 0.86
CA THR A 50 6.33 -22.48 2.16
C THR A 50 7.10 -21.16 1.99
N SER A 51 7.96 -21.04 0.98
CA SER A 51 8.65 -19.76 0.68
C SER A 51 7.71 -18.67 0.18
N ILE A 52 6.72 -19.02 -0.66
CA ILE A 52 5.71 -18.06 -1.19
C ILE A 52 4.93 -17.47 -0.02
N VAL A 53 4.38 -18.34 0.83
CA VAL A 53 3.59 -17.95 1.99
C VAL A 53 4.44 -17.15 2.98
N GLY A 54 5.64 -17.63 3.30
CA GLY A 54 6.55 -16.95 4.23
C GLY A 54 6.94 -15.55 3.77
N ALA A 55 7.34 -15.40 2.51
CA ALA A 55 7.67 -14.10 1.93
C ALA A 55 6.46 -13.16 1.89
N HIS A 56 5.28 -13.67 1.53
CA HIS A 56 4.06 -12.85 1.49
C HIS A 56 3.65 -12.37 2.88
N VAL A 57 3.71 -13.24 3.89
CA VAL A 57 3.46 -12.87 5.29
C VAL A 57 4.45 -11.80 5.77
N ALA A 58 5.73 -11.91 5.43
CA ALA A 58 6.72 -10.88 5.75
C ALA A 58 6.38 -9.53 5.09
N LEU A 59 5.91 -9.54 3.84
CA LEU A 59 5.45 -8.32 3.15
C LEU A 59 4.19 -7.72 3.81
N VAL A 60 3.26 -8.53 4.29
CA VAL A 60 2.10 -8.06 5.07
C VAL A 60 2.58 -7.34 6.33
N PHE A 61 3.50 -7.92 7.09
CA PHE A 61 4.05 -7.29 8.29
C PHE A 61 4.81 -5.99 7.99
N ALA A 62 5.58 -5.95 6.90
CA ALA A 62 6.24 -4.74 6.44
C ALA A 62 5.23 -3.64 6.04
N GLY A 63 4.16 -4.02 5.35
CA GLY A 63 3.09 -3.12 4.92
C GLY A 63 2.26 -2.53 6.06
N ILE A 64 2.12 -3.23 7.20
CA ILE A 64 1.47 -2.69 8.40
C ILE A 64 2.22 -1.47 8.95
N LYS A 65 3.55 -1.43 8.77
CA LYS A 65 4.40 -0.31 9.23
C LYS A 65 4.47 0.86 8.24
N GLU A 66 3.65 0.90 7.20
CA GLU A 66 3.80 1.94 6.19
C GLU A 66 3.68 3.36 6.78
N PRO A 67 4.74 4.19 6.67
CA PRO A 67 4.76 5.52 7.22
C PRO A 67 3.79 6.44 6.49
N HIS A 68 3.34 6.10 5.28
CA HIS A 68 2.49 6.94 4.44
C HIS A 68 1.15 7.28 5.09
N LEU A 69 0.47 6.31 5.71
CA LEU A 69 -0.78 6.56 6.45
C LEU A 69 -0.57 7.48 7.65
N SER A 70 0.50 7.26 8.42
CA SER A 70 0.86 8.10 9.56
C SER A 70 1.27 9.51 9.12
N THR A 71 2.00 9.63 8.01
CA THR A 71 2.44 10.90 7.43
C THR A 71 1.26 11.66 6.83
N MET A 72 0.32 10.97 6.20
CA MET A 72 -0.88 11.58 5.63
C MET A 72 -1.83 12.06 6.74
N LEU A 73 -2.00 11.28 7.80
CA LEU A 73 -2.77 11.68 8.98
C LEU A 73 -2.13 12.90 9.67
N GLN A 74 -0.80 12.92 9.84
CA GLN A 74 -0.07 14.06 10.37
C GLN A 74 -0.17 15.30 9.45
N ALA A 75 -0.03 15.11 8.14
CA ALA A 75 -0.16 16.20 7.16
C ALA A 75 -1.59 16.75 7.11
N TYR A 76 -2.61 15.88 7.17
CA TYR A 76 -4.01 16.28 7.28
C TYR A 76 -4.26 17.05 8.57
N GLY A 77 -3.81 16.55 9.73
CA GLY A 77 -3.94 17.24 11.01
C GLY A 77 -3.25 18.62 11.02
N ARG A 78 -2.11 18.77 10.32
CA ARG A 78 -1.41 20.07 10.19
C ARG A 78 -2.05 21.02 9.18
N SER A 79 -2.67 20.50 8.12
CA SER A 79 -3.26 21.30 7.03
C SER A 79 -4.75 21.59 7.20
N ASN A 80 -5.46 20.82 8.01
CA ASN A 80 -6.85 21.06 8.37
C ASN A 80 -6.98 22.12 9.48
N LYS A 81 -6.33 23.28 9.27
CA LYS A 81 -6.54 24.44 10.14
C LYS A 81 -7.74 25.23 9.61
N ILE A 82 -8.64 25.58 10.52
CA ILE A 82 -9.76 26.47 10.23
C ILE A 82 -9.15 27.85 9.95
N SER A 83 -9.22 28.30 8.69
CA SER A 83 -8.86 29.66 8.32
C SER A 83 -9.82 30.67 8.94
N GLN A 84 -9.34 31.87 9.26
CA GLN A 84 -10.16 33.02 9.62
C GLN A 84 -10.30 33.89 8.38
N ASN A 85 -11.51 34.34 8.07
CA ASN A 85 -11.73 35.26 6.95
C ASN A 85 -11.25 36.66 7.33
N LEU A 86 -10.74 37.42 6.36
CA LEU A 86 -10.37 38.83 6.56
C LEU A 86 -11.59 39.73 6.75
N TYR A 87 -12.73 39.38 6.13
CA TYR A 87 -14.01 40.07 6.25
C TYR A 87 -15.10 39.17 6.86
N ALA A 88 -16.14 39.79 7.39
CA ALA A 88 -17.29 39.10 7.96
C ALA A 88 -18.11 38.42 6.84
N VAL A 89 -17.77 37.19 6.51
CA VAL A 89 -18.45 36.36 5.51
C VAL A 89 -18.85 35.01 6.09
N GLN A 90 -19.97 34.47 5.62
CA GLN A 90 -20.48 33.17 6.06
C GLN A 90 -19.59 32.04 5.50
N GLY A 91 -19.00 31.26 6.41
CA GLY A 91 -18.12 30.13 6.09
C GLY A 91 -16.72 30.56 5.64
N ASN A 92 -15.78 29.61 5.59
CA ASN A 92 -14.40 29.89 5.18
C ASN A 92 -14.31 29.97 3.66
N LYS A 93 -14.18 31.19 3.13
CA LYS A 93 -14.07 31.43 1.68
C LYS A 93 -12.65 31.85 1.34
N PHE A 94 -12.07 31.25 0.31
CA PHE A 94 -10.81 31.70 -0.27
C PHE A 94 -11.10 32.97 -1.07
N GLU A 95 -10.48 34.09 -0.71
CA GLU A 95 -10.50 35.29 -1.54
C GLU A 95 -9.68 35.01 -2.81
N PRO A 96 -10.10 35.54 -3.98
CA PRO A 96 -9.35 35.40 -5.23
C PRO A 96 -7.96 36.08 -5.19
#